data_AF-A0AAU2UY25-F1
#
_entry.id   AF-A0AAU2UY25-F1
#
_cell.length_a   1.000
_cell.length_b   1.000
_cell.length_c   1.000
_cell.angle_alpha   90.00
_cell.angle_beta   90.00
_cell.angle_gamma   90.00
#
_symmetry.space_group_name_H-M   'P 1'
#
loop_
_entity.id
_entity.type
_entity.pdbx_description
1 polymer ?
#
loop_
_entity_poly.entity_id
_entity_poly.type
_entity_poly.pdbx_seq_one_letter_code
_entity_poly.pdbx_strand_id
1 'polypeptide(L)'
;MTATVVMTSHERSAAQAYLRLLSTVRAALDSPSDRPPGPLALEGVIAETDDALARAGLAGNEAELFALVGSLHTGGASAQGRPRP
;
A
#
# COMPACT_ATOMS: atom_id res chain seq x y z
N MET A 1 21.92 6.68 -17.84
CA MET A 1 20.85 5.76 -18.29
C MET A 1 19.94 5.50 -17.10
N THR A 2 18.83 6.22 -16.98
CA THR A 2 17.84 6.01 -15.92
C THR A 2 16.88 4.89 -16.35
N ALA A 3 17.21 3.66 -15.97
CA ALA A 3 16.30 2.53 -16.18
C ALA A 3 15.20 2.58 -15.11
N THR A 4 13.98 2.93 -15.50
CA THR A 4 12.80 2.77 -14.67
C THR A 4 12.52 1.28 -14.52
N VAL A 5 12.80 0.72 -13.36
CA VAL A 5 12.44 -0.68 -13.04
C VAL A 5 10.92 -0.75 -13.00
N VAL A 6 10.33 -1.54 -13.89
CA VAL A 6 8.88 -1.74 -13.96
C VAL A 6 8.49 -2.76 -12.89
N MET A 7 7.71 -2.33 -11.91
CA MET A 7 7.16 -3.21 -10.87
C MET A 7 6.34 -4.35 -11.47
N THR A 8 6.52 -5.55 -10.92
CA THR A 8 5.73 -6.73 -11.29
C THR A 8 4.27 -6.58 -10.85
N SER A 9 3.37 -7.39 -11.43
CA SER A 9 1.95 -7.39 -11.05
C SER A 9 1.75 -7.76 -9.57
N HIS A 10 2.52 -8.75 -9.08
CA HIS A 10 2.45 -9.21 -7.69
C HIS A 10 2.96 -8.15 -6.72
N GLU A 11 4.09 -7.51 -7.01
CA GLU A 11 4.60 -6.36 -6.24
C GLU A 11 3.58 -5.23 -6.14
N ARG A 12 2.95 -4.86 -7.26
CA ARG A 12 1.91 -3.82 -7.27
C ARG A 12 0.71 -4.22 -6.41
N SER A 13 0.29 -5.48 -6.46
CA SER A 13 -0.80 -6.00 -5.62
C SER A 13 -0.44 -5.97 -4.14
N ALA A 14 0.77 -6.40 -3.77
CA ALA A 14 1.25 -6.41 -2.40
C ALA A 14 1.32 -4.99 -1.81
N ALA A 15 1.88 -4.05 -2.56
CA ALA A 15 1.96 -2.66 -2.12
C ALA A 15 0.57 -2.01 -2.00
N GLN A 16 -0.37 -2.31 -2.91
CA GLN A 16 -1.75 -1.81 -2.80
C GLN A 16 -2.48 -2.39 -1.59
N ALA A 17 -2.32 -3.68 -1.29
CA ALA A 17 -2.91 -4.32 -0.12
C ALA A 17 -2.39 -3.69 1.19
N TYR A 18 -1.08 -3.47 1.29
CA TYR A 18 -0.47 -2.79 2.44
C TYR A 18 -0.99 -1.35 2.62
N LEU A 19 -1.11 -0.59 1.53
CA LEU A 19 -1.68 0.76 1.60
C LEU A 19 -3.16 0.78 2.01
N ARG A 20 -3.93 -0.24 1.58
CA ARG A 20 -5.30 -0.43 2.03
C ARG A 20 -5.35 -0.71 3.53
N LEU A 21 -4.50 -1.61 4.04
CA LEU A 21 -4.38 -1.90 5.46
C LEU A 21 -4.10 -0.62 6.27
N LEU A 22 -3.09 0.16 5.87
CA LEU A 22 -2.77 1.44 6.53
C LEU A 22 -3.94 2.42 6.53
N SER A 23 -4.68 2.50 5.42
CA SER A 23 -5.85 3.38 5.30
C SER A 23 -6.99 2.94 6.21
N THR A 24 -7.28 1.64 6.28
CA THR A 24 -8.30 1.07 7.16
C THR A 24 -7.95 1.28 8.63
N VAL A 25 -6.68 1.08 9.01
CA VAL A 25 -6.21 1.33 10.39
C VAL A 25 -6.34 2.81 10.75
N ARG A 26 -5.94 3.73 9.85
CA ARG A 26 -6.13 5.18 10.08
C ARG A 26 -7.59 5.54 10.26
N ALA A 27 -8.48 5.06 9.38
CA ALA A 27 -9.92 5.32 9.49
C ALA A 27 -10.52 4.83 10.83
N ALA A 28 -10.04 3.68 11.33
CA ALA A 28 -10.44 3.14 12.62
C ALA A 28 -9.99 4.00 13.81
N LEU A 29 -8.80 4.60 13.72
CA LEU A 29 -8.24 5.47 14.76
C LEU A 29 -8.83 6.89 14.72
N ASP A 30 -9.11 7.41 13.53
CA ASP A 30 -9.58 8.79 13.30
C ASP A 30 -11.11 8.96 13.49
N SER A 31 -11.87 7.87 13.64
CA SER A 31 -13.33 7.90 13.81
C SER A 31 -13.75 7.59 15.25
N PRO A 32 -13.87 8.59 16.15
CA PRO A 32 -14.38 8.37 17.50
C PRO A 32 -15.91 8.20 17.58
N SER A 33 -16.67 8.52 16.52
CA SER A 33 -18.15 8.58 16.55
C SER A 33 -18.87 7.77 15.48
N ASP A 34 -18.21 7.42 14.36
CA ASP A 34 -18.74 6.47 13.38
C ASP A 34 -18.00 5.15 13.58
N ARG A 35 -18.78 4.10 13.88
CA ARG A 35 -18.33 2.75 14.24
C ARG A 35 -17.00 2.39 13.53
N PRO A 36 -15.90 2.14 14.28
CA PRO A 36 -14.65 1.71 13.67
C PRO A 36 -14.92 0.50 12.78
N PRO A 37 -14.17 0.31 11.67
CA PRO A 37 -14.28 -0.89 10.86
C PRO A 37 -14.25 -2.09 11.79
N GLY A 38 -15.32 -2.89 11.76
CA GLY A 38 -15.52 -3.96 12.73
C GLY A 38 -14.36 -4.96 12.68
N PRO A 39 -14.12 -5.75 13.73
CA PRO A 39 -13.01 -6.71 13.81
C PRO A 39 -12.86 -7.59 12.55
N LEU A 40 -13.99 -8.04 11.98
CA LEU A 40 -14.03 -8.83 10.73
C LEU A 40 -13.50 -8.08 9.50
N ALA A 41 -13.70 -6.77 9.42
CA ALA A 41 -13.18 -5.95 8.33
C ALA A 41 -11.65 -5.79 8.45
N LEU A 42 -11.13 -5.71 9.67
CA LEU A 42 -9.68 -5.64 9.90
C LEU A 42 -9.02 -7.00 9.61
N GLU A 43 -9.59 -8.09 10.10
CA GLU A 43 -9.11 -9.46 9.84
C GLU A 43 -9.05 -9.77 8.33
N GLY A 44 -10.09 -9.40 7.57
CA GLY A 44 -10.10 -9.62 6.12
C GLY A 44 -9.00 -8.85 5.38
N VAL A 45 -8.74 -7.60 5.76
CA VAL A 45 -7.70 -6.78 5.14
C VAL A 45 -6.28 -7.22 5.55
N ILE A 46 -6.11 -7.73 6.78
CA ILE A 46 -4.85 -8.34 7.22
C ILE A 46 -4.56 -9.59 6.39
N ALA A 47 -5.51 -10.52 6.30
CA ALA A 47 -5.34 -11.76 5.52
C ALA A 47 -5.03 -11.48 4.04
N GLU A 48 -5.72 -10.51 3.42
CA GLU A 48 -5.44 -10.09 2.05
C GLU A 48 -4.01 -9.54 1.89
N THR A 49 -3.54 -8.77 2.87
CA THR A 49 -2.19 -8.19 2.85
C THR A 49 -1.14 -9.28 2.96
N ASP A 50 -1.31 -10.22 3.89
CA ASP A 50 -0.38 -11.34 4.10
C ASP A 50 -0.27 -12.22 2.85
N ASP A 51 -1.40 -12.58 2.24
CA ASP A 51 -1.44 -13.37 1.00
C ASP A 51 -0.73 -12.64 -0.15
N ALA A 52 -0.97 -11.33 -0.30
CA ALA A 52 -0.35 -10.55 -1.36
C ALA A 52 1.17 -10.44 -1.17
N LEU A 53 1.64 -10.26 0.07
CA LEU A 53 3.07 -10.24 0.41
C LEU A 53 3.72 -11.59 0.16
N ALA A 54 3.09 -12.70 0.57
CA ALA A 54 3.58 -14.04 0.32
C ALA A 54 3.72 -14.33 -1.19
N ARG A 55 2.72 -13.94 -1.99
CA ARG A 55 2.74 -14.10 -3.46
C ARG A 55 3.78 -13.25 -4.17
N ALA A 56 4.19 -12.14 -3.56
CA ALA A 56 5.27 -11.29 -4.06
C ALA A 56 6.66 -11.74 -3.56
N GLY A 57 6.74 -12.73 -2.66
CA GLY A 57 8.00 -13.12 -2.02
C GLY A 57 8.51 -12.08 -1.01
N LEU A 58 7.64 -11.17 -0.57
CA LEU A 58 7.96 -10.06 0.33
C LEU A 58 7.61 -10.35 1.80
N ALA A 59 7.05 -11.53 2.10
CA ALA A 59 6.78 -11.95 3.47
C ALA A 59 8.11 -12.02 4.26
N GLY A 60 8.24 -11.20 5.30
CA GLY A 60 9.47 -11.08 6.10
C GLY A 60 10.59 -10.25 5.46
N ASN A 61 10.31 -9.48 4.40
CA ASN A 61 11.28 -8.55 3.79
C ASN A 61 10.71 -7.12 3.76
N GLU A 62 10.70 -6.46 4.92
CA GLU A 62 10.08 -5.14 5.07
C GLU A 62 10.84 -4.03 4.34
N ALA A 63 12.16 -4.16 4.19
CA ALA A 63 13.00 -3.16 3.52
C ALA A 63 12.65 -3.03 2.03
N GLU A 64 12.49 -4.15 1.32
CA GLU A 64 12.06 -4.16 -0.07
C GLU A 64 10.62 -3.66 -0.21
N LEU A 65 9.72 -4.06 0.69
CA LEU A 65 8.34 -3.56 0.72
C LEU A 65 8.30 -2.03 0.88
N PHE A 66 9.09 -1.46 1.78
CA PHE A 66 9.12 -0.01 2.00
C PHE A 66 9.69 0.76 0.82
N ALA A 67 10.74 0.25 0.18
CA ALA A 67 11.26 0.83 -1.05
C ALA A 67 10.21 0.83 -2.17
N LEU A 68 9.47 -0.27 -2.29
CA LEU A 68 8.39 -0.44 -3.25
C LEU A 68 7.24 0.56 -3.01
N VAL A 69 6.76 0.65 -1.76
CA VAL A 69 5.70 1.59 -1.35
C VAL A 69 6.11 3.04 -1.55
N GLY A 70 7.37 3.38 -1.22
CA GLY A 70 7.94 4.71 -1.46
C GLY A 70 7.96 5.07 -2.95
N SER A 71 8.32 4.12 -3.81
CA SER A 71 8.31 4.33 -5.27
C SER A 71 6.91 4.62 -5.82
N LEU A 72 5.86 4.02 -5.27
CA LEU A 72 4.47 4.27 -5.68
C LEU A 72 3.96 5.63 -5.22
N HIS A 73 4.25 6.03 -3.97
CA HIS A 73 3.90 7.35 -3.46
C HIS A 73 4.59 8.48 -4.23
N THR A 74 5.87 8.30 -4.55
CA THR A 74 6.64 9.27 -5.37
C THR A 74 6.25 9.22 -6.85
N GLY A 75 5.90 8.04 -7.38
CA GLY A 75 5.42 7.86 -8.75
C GLY A 75 4.10 8.60 -9.03
N GLY A 76 3.21 8.68 -8.03
CA GLY A 76 1.98 9.50 -8.10
C GLY A 76 2.24 11.00 -8.02
N ALA A 77 3.27 11.43 -7.27
CA ALA A 77 3.61 12.85 -7.12
C ALA A 77 4.17 13.49 -8.41
N SER A 78 4.68 12.69 -9.35
CA SER A 78 5.28 13.19 -10.60
C SER A 78 4.26 13.56 -11.69
N ALA A 79 2.97 13.24 -11.51
CA ALA A 79 1.89 13.59 -12.44
C ALA A 79 1.13 14.89 -12.07
N GLN A 80 1.37 15.46 -10.89
CA GLN A 80 0.65 16.63 -10.37
C GLN A 80 1.45 17.94 -10.49
N GLY A 81 2.34 18.05 -11.48
CA GLY A 81 3.17 19.22 -11.72
C GLY A 81 2.90 19.88 -13.06
N ARG A 82 1.69 20.41 -13.27
CA ARG A 82 1.45 21.37 -14.36
C ARG A 82 1.38 22.78 -13.78
N PRO A 83 2.46 23.57 -13.84
CA PRO A 83 2.32 25.01 -13.69
C PRO A 83 1.60 25.56 -14.94
N ARG A 84 0.36 26.04 -14.75
CA ARG A 84 -0.20 27.19 -15.49
C ARG A 84 0.09 28.42 -14.59
N PRO A 85 0.52 29.57 -15.11
CA PRO A 85 -0.13 30.30 -16.20
C PRO A 85 0.67 30.40 -17.50
#